data_AF-A0A2T6M6H7-F1
#
_entry.id   AF-A0A2T6M6H7-F1
#
_cell.length_a   1.000
_cell.length_b   1.000
_cell.length_c   1.000
_cell.angle_alpha   90.00
_cell.angle_beta   90.00
_cell.angle_gamma   90.00
#
_symmetry.space_group_name_H-M   'P 1'
#
loop_
_entity.id
_entity.type
_entity.pdbx_description
1 polymer ?
#
loop_
_entity_poly.entity_id
_entity_poly.type
_entity_poly.pdbx_seq_one_letter_code
_entity_poly.pdbx_strand_id
1 'polypeptide(L)'
;MIGWPKIVASVATAAGLAASAWLIQDRFHQKALADAAERCAVAAAKEKPLDDCLPAVKLQIGAARQAAFCDASLLPNADGRFAMLNSCGPGVKNLVARQDALTVERDTLNQLLEHAQADASAATARAESRATSQQKRMTDALAALAAAPRDSGGRIVCDAGCLRQLAQ
;
A
#
# COMPACT_ATOMS: atom_id res chain seq x y z
N MET A 1 -0.67 -56.39 -78.52
CA MET A 1 -0.79 -54.96 -78.10
C MET A 1 -2.00 -54.83 -77.19
N ILE A 2 -1.85 -55.09 -75.90
CA ILE A 2 -2.96 -55.14 -74.93
C ILE A 2 -2.51 -54.35 -73.68
N GLY A 3 -3.32 -53.39 -73.23
CA GLY A 3 -3.42 -53.11 -71.78
C GLY A 3 -3.19 -51.68 -71.27
N TRP A 4 -2.54 -50.78 -72.01
CA TRP A 4 -2.18 -49.45 -71.46
C TRP A 4 -3.35 -48.56 -70.97
N PRO A 5 -4.49 -48.42 -71.69
CA PRO A 5 -5.55 -47.52 -71.23
C PRO A 5 -6.28 -48.01 -69.97
N LYS A 6 -6.24 -49.30 -69.67
CA LYS A 6 -6.88 -49.86 -68.46
C LYS A 6 -6.05 -49.65 -67.19
N ILE A 7 -4.71 -49.70 -67.32
CA ILE A 7 -3.80 -49.51 -66.18
C ILE A 7 -3.82 -48.04 -65.74
N VAL A 8 -3.77 -47.09 -66.69
CA VAL A 8 -3.79 -45.65 -66.38
C VAL A 8 -5.10 -45.24 -65.71
N ALA A 9 -6.24 -45.78 -66.17
CA ALA A 9 -7.53 -45.52 -65.53
C ALA A 9 -7.54 -45.98 -64.06
N SER A 10 -7.07 -47.19 -63.75
CA SER A 10 -7.04 -47.70 -62.37
C SER A 10 -6.13 -46.88 -61.43
N VAL A 11 -4.99 -46.41 -61.93
CA VAL A 11 -4.05 -45.61 -61.14
C VAL A 11 -4.61 -44.21 -60.84
N ALA A 12 -5.28 -43.59 -61.81
CA ALA A 12 -5.92 -42.29 -61.61
C ALA A 12 -7.05 -42.36 -60.57
N THR A 13 -7.88 -43.39 -60.59
CA THR A 13 -8.95 -43.57 -59.59
C THR A 13 -8.39 -43.81 -58.20
N ALA A 14 -7.33 -44.62 -58.08
CA ALA A 14 -6.66 -44.87 -56.80
C ALA A 14 -6.04 -43.60 -56.21
N ALA A 15 -5.39 -42.78 -57.04
CA ALA A 15 -4.83 -41.49 -56.61
C ALA A 15 -5.93 -40.51 -56.18
N GLY A 16 -7.05 -40.45 -56.90
CA GLY A 16 -8.20 -39.62 -56.53
C GLY A 16 -8.83 -40.02 -55.19
N LEU A 17 -8.95 -41.32 -54.93
CA LEU A 17 -9.47 -41.85 -53.65
C LEU A 17 -8.49 -41.61 -52.49
N ALA A 18 -7.18 -41.69 -52.73
CA ALA A 18 -6.18 -41.38 -51.71
C ALA A 18 -6.18 -39.89 -51.34
N ALA A 19 -6.30 -39.00 -52.33
CA ALA A 19 -6.39 -37.55 -52.09
C ALA A 19 -7.66 -37.17 -51.33
N SER A 20 -8.80 -37.77 -51.66
CA SER A 20 -10.05 -37.51 -50.93
C SER A 20 -10.01 -38.05 -49.50
N ALA A 21 -9.42 -39.23 -49.27
CA ALA A 21 -9.21 -39.76 -47.93
C ALA A 21 -8.32 -38.84 -47.08
N TRP A 22 -7.26 -38.27 -47.65
CA TRP A 22 -6.38 -37.32 -46.97
C TRP A 22 -7.11 -36.01 -46.61
N LEU A 23 -7.89 -35.44 -47.54
CA LEU A 23 -8.70 -34.24 -47.28
C LEU A 23 -9.76 -34.46 -46.19
N ILE A 24 -10.35 -35.67 -46.14
CA ILE A 24 -11.31 -36.03 -45.09
C ILE A 24 -10.60 -36.10 -43.73
N GLN A 25 -9.43 -36.73 -43.65
CA GLN A 25 -8.66 -36.83 -42.41
C GLN A 25 -8.19 -35.46 -41.90
N ASP A 26 -7.71 -34.60 -42.80
CA ASP A 26 -7.31 -33.23 -42.47
C ASP A 26 -8.50 -32.42 -41.94
N ARG A 27 -9.68 -32.54 -42.57
CA ARG A 27 -10.90 -31.88 -42.09
C ARG A 27 -11.30 -32.33 -40.68
N PHE A 28 -11.17 -33.62 -40.36
CA PHE A 28 -11.43 -34.11 -39.00
C PHE A 28 -10.41 -33.60 -37.99
N HIS A 29 -9.14 -33.50 -38.38
CA HIS A 29 -8.09 -32.93 -37.54
C HIS A 29 -8.34 -31.44 -37.25
N GLN A 30 -8.64 -30.64 -38.28
CA GLN A 30 -8.97 -29.23 -38.13
C GLN A 30 -10.24 -29.04 -37.29
N LYS A 31 -11.27 -29.88 -37.48
CA LYS A 31 -12.47 -29.85 -36.65
C LYS A 31 -12.15 -30.16 -35.18
N ALA A 32 -11.35 -31.17 -34.90
CA ALA A 32 -10.96 -31.51 -33.53
C ALA A 32 -10.19 -30.37 -32.85
N LEU A 33 -9.32 -29.66 -33.59
CA LEU A 33 -8.62 -28.47 -33.10
C LEU A 33 -9.58 -27.31 -32.83
N ALA A 34 -10.55 -27.08 -33.73
CA ALA A 34 -11.57 -26.05 -33.55
C ALA A 34 -12.46 -26.34 -32.32
N ASP A 35 -12.93 -27.58 -32.18
CA ASP A 35 -13.75 -28.01 -31.03
C ASP A 35 -12.95 -27.89 -29.71
N ALA A 36 -11.65 -28.20 -29.72
CA ALA A 36 -10.78 -28.02 -28.55
C ALA A 36 -10.57 -26.54 -28.21
N ALA A 37 -10.40 -25.68 -29.21
CA ALA A 37 -10.30 -24.23 -29.02
C ALA A 37 -11.60 -23.63 -28.46
N GLU A 38 -12.76 -24.09 -28.93
CA GLU A 38 -14.06 -23.68 -28.41
C GLU A 38 -14.25 -24.10 -26.95
N ARG A 39 -13.94 -25.37 -26.62
CA ARG A 39 -13.97 -25.86 -25.23
C ARG A 39 -13.03 -25.06 -24.33
N CYS A 40 -11.83 -24.74 -24.84
CA CYS A 40 -10.88 -23.90 -24.14
C CYS A 40 -11.44 -22.48 -23.88
N ALA A 41 -12.05 -21.85 -24.88
CA ALA A 41 -12.64 -20.51 -24.73
C ALA A 41 -13.79 -20.49 -23.70
N VAL A 42 -14.66 -21.51 -23.73
CA VAL A 42 -15.74 -21.66 -22.73
C VAL A 42 -15.16 -21.92 -21.34
N ALA A 43 -14.12 -22.75 -21.22
CA ALA A 43 -13.44 -23.00 -19.96
C ALA A 43 -12.76 -21.75 -19.40
N ALA A 44 -12.13 -20.96 -20.28
CA ALA A 44 -11.51 -19.69 -19.96
C ALA A 44 -12.52 -18.74 -19.29
N ALA A 45 -13.69 -18.58 -19.91
CA ALA A 45 -14.76 -17.68 -19.44
C ALA A 45 -15.46 -18.15 -18.16
N LYS A 46 -15.53 -19.46 -17.90
CA LYS A 46 -16.26 -20.05 -16.75
C LYS A 46 -15.36 -20.48 -15.59
N GLU A 47 -14.10 -20.03 -15.56
CA GLU A 47 -13.12 -20.42 -14.53
C GLU A 47 -12.91 -21.93 -14.36
N LYS A 48 -13.21 -22.72 -15.41
CA LYS A 48 -13.07 -24.17 -15.38
C LYS A 48 -11.61 -24.62 -15.62
N PRO A 49 -11.28 -25.90 -15.36
CA PRO A 49 -10.00 -26.49 -15.73
C PRO A 49 -9.72 -26.28 -17.22
N LEU A 50 -8.48 -25.94 -17.55
CA LEU A 50 -8.08 -25.56 -18.90
C LEU A 50 -7.53 -26.74 -19.69
N ASP A 51 -7.81 -27.99 -19.33
CA ASP A 51 -7.10 -29.19 -19.81
C ASP A 51 -7.05 -29.33 -21.35
N ASP A 52 -8.09 -28.87 -22.05
CA ASP A 52 -8.18 -28.88 -23.52
C ASP A 52 -7.43 -27.73 -24.22
N CYS A 53 -6.94 -26.75 -23.46
CA CYS A 53 -6.22 -25.59 -24.01
C CYS A 53 -4.78 -25.95 -24.41
N LEU A 54 -4.28 -25.26 -25.43
CA LEU A 54 -2.86 -25.24 -25.79
C LEU A 54 -2.00 -24.76 -24.61
N PRO A 55 -0.79 -25.33 -24.38
CA PRO A 55 0.06 -24.96 -23.23
C PRO A 55 0.36 -23.46 -23.10
N ALA A 56 0.63 -22.78 -24.22
CA ALA A 56 0.86 -21.34 -24.24
C ALA A 56 -0.39 -20.54 -23.79
N VAL A 57 -1.58 -20.97 -24.25
CA VAL A 57 -2.85 -20.33 -23.91
C VAL A 57 -3.22 -20.60 -22.44
N LYS A 58 -2.98 -21.82 -21.94
CA LYS A 58 -3.13 -22.17 -20.51
C LYS A 58 -2.34 -21.21 -19.62
N LEU A 59 -1.07 -20.97 -19.98
CA LEU A 59 -0.18 -20.10 -19.21
C LEU A 59 -0.71 -18.65 -19.20
N GLN A 60 -1.14 -18.13 -20.35
CA GLN A 60 -1.69 -16.77 -20.45
C GLN A 60 -3.00 -16.60 -19.67
N ILE A 61 -3.94 -17.55 -19.79
CA ILE A 61 -5.20 -17.49 -19.04
C ILE A 61 -4.94 -17.64 -17.54
N GLY A 62 -4.03 -18.54 -17.14
CA GLY A 62 -3.62 -18.70 -15.76
C GLY A 62 -3.04 -17.41 -15.17
N ALA A 63 -2.14 -16.76 -15.89
CA ALA A 63 -1.58 -15.47 -15.49
C ALA A 63 -2.65 -14.38 -15.40
N ALA A 64 -3.58 -14.32 -16.37
CA ALA A 64 -4.69 -13.36 -16.35
C ALA A 64 -5.64 -13.57 -15.16
N ARG A 65 -5.98 -14.83 -14.84
CA ARG A 65 -6.79 -15.17 -13.66
C ARG A 65 -6.09 -14.79 -12.36
N GLN A 66 -4.79 -15.07 -12.26
CA GLN A 66 -4.00 -14.70 -11.09
C GLN A 66 -3.91 -13.18 -10.92
N ALA A 67 -3.74 -12.44 -12.01
CA ALA A 67 -3.78 -10.98 -12.00
C ALA A 67 -5.14 -10.45 -11.52
N ALA A 68 -6.24 -10.96 -12.09
CA ALA A 68 -7.59 -10.56 -11.67
C ALA A 68 -7.88 -10.87 -10.20
N PHE A 69 -7.41 -12.01 -9.69
CA PHE A 69 -7.54 -12.35 -8.27
C PHE A 69 -6.69 -11.43 -7.39
N CYS A 70 -5.48 -11.08 -7.83
CA CYS A 70 -4.65 -10.09 -7.14
C CYS A 70 -5.37 -8.73 -7.09
N ASP A 71 -5.90 -8.25 -8.21
CA ASP A 71 -6.65 -6.98 -8.27
C ASP A 71 -7.89 -7.00 -7.34
N ALA A 72 -8.63 -8.11 -7.31
CA ALA A 72 -9.76 -8.27 -6.40
C ALA A 72 -9.32 -8.26 -4.91
N SER A 73 -8.14 -8.79 -4.60
CA SER A 73 -7.60 -8.79 -3.24
C SER A 73 -7.06 -7.44 -2.76
N LEU A 74 -6.85 -6.48 -3.69
CA LEU A 74 -6.46 -5.11 -3.35
C LEU A 74 -7.66 -4.24 -2.90
N LEU A 75 -8.90 -4.70 -3.12
CA LEU A 75 -10.09 -4.01 -2.62
C LEU A 75 -10.17 -4.11 -1.09
N PRO A 76 -10.70 -3.10 -0.39
CA PRO A 76 -10.78 -3.08 1.06
C PRO A 76 -11.80 -4.11 1.57
N ASN A 77 -11.35 -5.34 1.83
CA ASN A 77 -12.09 -6.40 2.50
C ASN A 77 -11.24 -6.97 3.66
N ALA A 78 -11.91 -7.58 4.65
CA ALA A 78 -11.26 -8.05 5.89
C ALA A 78 -10.16 -9.10 5.63
N ASP A 79 -10.31 -9.91 4.57
CA ASP A 79 -9.36 -10.98 4.21
C ASP A 79 -8.32 -10.55 3.15
N GLY A 80 -8.40 -9.32 2.64
CA GLY A 80 -7.66 -8.86 1.46
C GLY A 80 -6.15 -8.92 1.63
N ARG A 81 -5.65 -8.61 2.82
CA ARG A 81 -4.21 -8.60 3.09
C ARG A 81 -3.60 -10.00 3.03
N PHE A 82 -4.27 -11.01 3.59
CA PHE A 82 -3.80 -12.39 3.51
C PHE A 82 -3.95 -12.95 2.08
N ALA A 83 -5.08 -12.67 1.42
CA ALA A 83 -5.32 -13.09 0.04
C ALA A 83 -4.24 -12.53 -0.91
N MET A 84 -3.97 -11.23 -0.83
CA MET A 84 -2.94 -10.52 -1.60
C MET A 84 -1.53 -11.06 -1.35
N LEU A 85 -1.18 -11.40 -0.11
CA LEU A 85 0.12 -12.00 0.21
C LEU A 85 0.29 -13.40 -0.39
N ASN A 86 -0.78 -14.11 -0.73
CA ASN A 86 -0.69 -15.43 -1.36
C ASN A 86 -0.81 -15.38 -2.88
N SER A 87 -1.64 -14.48 -3.40
CA SER A 87 -1.97 -14.44 -4.83
C SER A 87 -1.11 -13.51 -5.66
N CYS A 88 -0.68 -12.38 -5.09
CA CYS A 88 0.05 -11.36 -5.83
C CYS A 88 1.54 -11.69 -5.98
N GLY A 89 2.13 -11.18 -7.06
CA GLY A 89 3.56 -11.26 -7.30
C GLY A 89 4.42 -10.46 -6.30
N PRO A 90 5.74 -10.66 -6.29
CA PRO A 90 6.66 -10.01 -5.35
C PRO A 90 6.68 -8.47 -5.48
N GLY A 91 6.43 -7.92 -6.68
CA GLY A 91 6.38 -6.48 -6.89
C GLY A 91 5.29 -5.78 -6.07
N VAL A 92 4.07 -6.32 -6.10
CA VAL A 92 2.92 -5.78 -5.32
C VAL A 92 3.18 -5.92 -3.82
N LYS A 93 3.74 -7.07 -3.39
CA LYS A 93 4.09 -7.31 -1.99
C LYS A 93 5.09 -6.28 -1.46
N ASN A 94 6.12 -5.98 -2.24
CA ASN A 94 7.13 -4.97 -1.89
C ASN A 94 6.52 -3.57 -1.79
N LEU A 95 5.61 -3.22 -2.71
CA LEU A 95 4.90 -1.93 -2.68
C LEU A 95 4.08 -1.79 -1.39
N VAL A 96 3.34 -2.82 -1.03
CA VAL A 96 2.49 -2.82 0.18
C VAL A 96 3.34 -2.77 1.44
N ALA A 97 4.40 -3.58 1.52
CA ALA A 97 5.33 -3.52 2.65
C ALA A 97 5.95 -2.12 2.82
N ARG A 98 6.25 -1.43 1.71
CA ARG A 98 6.73 -0.04 1.75
C ARG A 98 5.64 0.93 2.22
N GLN A 99 4.39 0.74 1.78
CA GLN A 99 3.27 1.56 2.23
C GLN A 99 2.99 1.37 3.73
N ASP A 100 3.07 0.13 4.22
CA ASP A 100 2.94 -0.18 5.65
C ASP A 100 4.04 0.51 6.46
N ALA A 101 5.30 0.44 6.00
CA ALA A 101 6.42 1.10 6.67
C ALA A 101 6.22 2.62 6.74
N LEU A 102 5.77 3.25 5.65
CA LEU A 102 5.46 4.69 5.61
C LEU A 102 4.29 5.06 6.53
N THR A 103 3.31 4.16 6.69
CA THR A 103 2.17 4.38 7.59
C THR A 103 2.64 4.39 9.04
N VAL A 104 3.48 3.43 9.44
CA VAL A 104 4.08 3.38 10.77
C VAL A 104 4.96 4.60 11.03
N GLU A 105 5.76 5.02 10.06
CA GLU A 105 6.59 6.23 10.17
C GLU A 105 5.74 7.50 10.36
N ARG A 106 4.67 7.65 9.58
CA ARG A 106 3.71 8.75 9.72
C ARG A 106 3.09 8.77 11.12
N ASP A 107 2.64 7.62 11.62
CA ASP A 107 1.99 7.52 12.92
C ASP A 107 2.96 7.86 14.05
N THR A 108 4.22 7.42 13.93
CA THR A 108 5.31 7.79 14.84
C THR A 108 5.58 9.28 14.83
N LEU A 109 5.66 9.90 13.64
CA LEU A 109 5.87 11.35 13.51
C LEU A 109 4.72 12.16 14.11
N ASN A 110 3.49 11.71 13.93
CA ASN A 110 2.32 12.36 14.53
C ASN A 110 2.38 12.31 16.06
N GLN A 111 2.73 11.15 16.65
CA GLN A 111 2.92 11.04 18.09
C GLN A 111 4.03 11.97 18.60
N LEU A 112 5.16 12.03 17.90
CA LEU A 112 6.25 12.94 18.26
C LEU A 112 5.83 14.41 18.18
N LEU A 113 5.03 14.78 17.19
CA LEU A 113 4.51 16.12 17.02
C LEU A 113 3.54 16.50 18.14
N GLU A 114 2.64 15.60 18.52
CA GLU A 114 1.74 15.79 19.67
C GLU A 114 2.52 15.97 20.98
N HIS A 115 3.54 15.14 21.23
CA HIS A 115 4.41 15.28 22.39
C HIS A 115 5.18 16.60 22.38
N ALA A 116 5.77 16.98 21.25
CA ALA A 116 6.51 18.24 21.13
C ALA A 116 5.61 19.47 21.38
N GLN A 117 4.36 19.44 20.91
CA GLN A 117 3.39 20.50 21.17
C GLN A 117 3.02 20.57 22.66
N ALA A 118 2.78 19.43 23.30
CA ALA A 118 2.51 19.37 24.74
C ALA A 118 3.68 19.93 25.55
N ASP A 119 4.90 19.50 25.24
CA ASP A 119 6.12 19.97 25.93
C ASP A 119 6.37 21.46 25.73
N ALA A 120 6.16 21.99 24.52
CA ALA A 120 6.29 23.41 24.22
C ALA A 120 5.27 24.25 25.02
N SER A 121 4.01 23.80 25.10
CA SER A 121 2.98 24.48 25.89
C SER A 121 3.31 24.50 27.39
N ALA A 122 3.79 23.37 27.93
CA ALA A 122 4.23 23.27 29.33
C ALA A 122 5.48 24.11 29.62
N ALA A 123 6.43 24.17 28.69
CA ALA A 123 7.60 25.03 28.80
C ALA A 123 7.21 26.52 28.83
N THR A 124 6.25 26.92 28.00
CA THR A 124 5.71 28.28 27.94
C THR A 124 5.01 28.65 29.24
N ALA A 125 4.11 27.78 29.75
CA ALA A 125 3.44 28.00 31.02
C ALA A 125 4.43 28.13 32.20
N ARG A 126 5.50 27.32 32.22
CA ARG A 126 6.57 27.45 33.22
C ARG A 126 7.34 28.77 33.08
N ALA A 127 7.57 29.25 31.86
CA ALA A 127 8.24 30.53 31.62
C ALA A 127 7.37 31.71 32.10
N GLU A 128 6.08 31.71 31.77
CA GLU A 128 5.10 32.71 32.21
C GLU A 128 4.96 32.75 33.74
N SER A 129 4.90 31.58 34.38
CA SER A 129 4.86 31.47 35.84
C SER A 129 6.11 32.08 36.50
N ARG A 130 7.31 31.81 35.94
CA ARG A 130 8.57 32.42 36.41
C ARG A 130 8.58 33.94 36.22
N ALA A 131 8.14 34.43 35.05
CA ALA A 131 8.07 35.85 34.76
C ALA A 131 7.12 36.58 35.73
N THR A 132 5.91 36.02 35.94
CA THR A 132 4.92 36.56 36.89
C THR A 132 5.47 36.59 38.31
N SER A 133 6.15 35.53 38.74
CA SER A 133 6.76 35.44 40.07
C SER A 133 7.91 36.45 40.25
N GLN A 134 8.71 36.70 39.22
CA GLN A 134 9.75 37.73 39.26
C GLN A 134 9.14 39.14 39.30
N GLN A 135 8.12 39.39 38.48
CA GLN A 135 7.42 40.67 38.48
C GLN A 135 6.78 40.96 39.83
N LYS A 136 6.14 39.96 40.45
CA LYS A 136 5.59 40.09 41.80
C LYS A 136 6.67 40.41 42.83
N ARG A 137 7.79 39.68 42.83
CA ARG A 137 8.93 40.00 43.72
C ARG A 137 9.46 41.41 43.50
N MET A 138 9.54 41.87 42.26
CA MET A 138 9.99 43.22 41.95
C MET A 138 9.00 44.27 42.43
N THR A 139 7.69 44.07 42.25
CA THR A 139 6.66 44.98 42.75
C THR A 139 6.62 45.01 44.28
N ASP A 140 6.75 43.86 44.93
CA ASP A 140 6.78 43.74 46.38
C ASP A 140 8.02 44.44 46.96
N ALA A 141 9.19 44.25 46.33
CA ALA A 141 10.42 44.94 46.69
C ALA A 141 10.32 46.47 46.50
N LEU A 142 9.73 46.94 45.39
CA LEU A 142 9.51 48.37 45.14
C LEU A 142 8.54 48.97 46.17
N ALA A 143 7.47 48.25 46.52
CA ALA A 143 6.52 48.68 47.55
C ALA A 143 7.18 48.76 48.93
N ALA A 144 8.02 47.78 49.29
CA ALA A 144 8.79 47.79 50.53
C ALA A 144 9.78 48.97 50.58
N LEU A 145 10.48 49.26 49.48
CA LEU A 145 11.36 50.43 49.38
C LEU A 145 10.59 51.77 49.49
N ALA A 146 9.37 51.84 48.96
CA ALA A 146 8.53 53.03 49.06
C ALA A 146 8.00 53.26 50.49
N ALA A 147 7.67 52.18 51.21
CA ALA A 147 7.16 52.23 52.58
C ALA A 147 8.23 52.43 53.66
N ALA A 148 9.52 52.32 53.30
CA ALA A 148 10.61 52.40 54.26
C ALA A 148 10.74 53.80 54.91
N PRO A 149 10.94 53.88 56.24
CA PRO A 149 11.08 55.15 56.94
C PRO A 149 12.34 55.91 56.49
N ARG A 150 12.22 57.23 56.40
CA ARG A 150 13.27 58.13 55.92
C ARG A 150 13.70 59.12 57.01
N ASP A 151 14.98 59.48 57.02
CA ASP A 151 15.48 60.57 57.87
C ASP A 151 15.10 61.94 57.31
N SER A 152 15.44 62.99 58.06
CA SER A 152 15.27 64.39 57.67
C SER A 152 16.07 64.79 56.42
N GLY A 153 17.03 63.96 55.99
CA GLY A 153 17.78 64.12 54.73
C GLY A 153 17.19 63.33 53.56
N GLY A 154 16.07 62.62 53.76
CA GLY A 154 15.40 61.81 52.74
C GLY A 154 16.06 60.46 52.46
N ARG A 155 17.04 60.04 53.26
CA ARG A 155 17.71 58.72 53.14
C ARG A 155 16.89 57.67 53.88
N ILE A 156 16.86 56.45 53.34
CA ILE A 156 16.20 55.31 53.98
C ILE A 156 17.01 54.91 55.22
N VAL A 157 16.36 54.94 56.39
CA VAL A 157 16.96 54.52 57.68
C VAL A 157 16.24 53.25 58.11
N CYS A 158 16.74 52.11 57.66
CA CYS A 158 16.17 50.83 58.05
C CYS A 158 16.89 50.28 59.28
N ASP A 159 16.14 50.18 60.38
CA ASP A 159 16.56 49.42 61.55
C ASP A 159 16.51 47.90 61.28
N ALA A 160 16.91 47.09 62.26
CA ALA A 160 16.90 45.64 62.13
C ALA A 160 15.49 45.05 61.89
N GLY A 161 14.42 45.79 62.23
CA GLY A 161 13.04 45.43 61.95
C GLY A 161 12.68 45.65 60.47
N CYS A 162 13.01 46.83 59.92
CA CYS A 162 12.85 47.14 58.50
C CYS A 162 13.65 46.17 57.61
N LEU A 163 14.91 45.85 57.97
CA LEU A 163 15.73 44.91 57.20
C LEU A 163 15.13 43.48 57.15
N ARG A 164 14.45 43.04 58.22
CA ARG A 164 13.74 41.75 58.20
C ARG A 164 12.49 41.77 57.31
N GLN A 165 11.79 42.89 57.21
CA GLN A 165 10.66 43.05 56.30
C GLN A 165 11.09 43.14 54.82
N LEU A 166 12.27 43.69 54.54
CA LEU A 166 12.84 43.70 53.18
C LEU A 166 13.41 42.34 52.73
N ALA A 167 13.68 41.43 53.68
CA ALA A 167 14.26 40.12 53.42
C ALA A 167 13.23 38.99 53.27
N GLN A 168 11.95 39.27 53.54
CA GLN A 168 10.81 38.36 53.35
C GLN A 168 10.12 38.63 52.01
#